data_AF-A0A9R1MQY4-F1
#
_entry.id   AF-A0A9R1MQY4-F1
#
_cell.length_a   1.000
_cell.length_b   1.000
_cell.length_c   1.000
_cell.angle_alpha   90.00
_cell.angle_beta   90.00
_cell.angle_gamma   90.00
#
_symmetry.space_group_name_H-M   'P 1'
#
loop_
_entity.id
_entity.type
_entity.pdbx_description
1 polymer ?
#
loop_
_entity_poly.entity_id
_entity_poly.type
_entity_poly.pdbx_seq_one_letter_code
_entity_poly.pdbx_strand_id
1 'polypeptide(L)'
;MVRLSIPLGAEGIIFASYGDDWRQLRKICTVELLSARRVRSFRPVREEEAGRLLRAVALSASRGTANLSELLSVYTADSSVRAVIGSRFKDRGAFLALLRRGTKLFAGMSLPDLYPSSRVAMLLSRTPGRMRQHRQELAAFRDAIVREHQEVRRADEEEEDLLDVLLRIQREGDLQFPLSTDNIKSAVGDMFAGGSETAATTLQWAMSELVRNPRTMLTAQDEVRLALAGQPMV
;
A
#
# COMPACT_ATOMS: atom_id res chain seq x y z
N MET A 1 1.27 12.67 -19.61
CA MET A 1 1.32 11.56 -20.59
C MET A 1 0.21 10.58 -20.22
N VAL A 2 -0.94 10.65 -20.88
CA VAL A 2 -2.09 9.75 -20.60
C VAL A 2 -1.78 8.42 -21.28
N ARG A 3 -1.52 7.38 -20.49
CA ARG A 3 -1.39 6.02 -21.02
C ARG A 3 -2.78 5.53 -21.41
N LEU A 4 -2.95 5.06 -22.64
CA LEU A 4 -4.23 4.53 -23.12
C LEU A 4 -4.67 3.29 -22.32
N SER A 5 -3.71 2.66 -21.65
CA SER A 5 -3.94 1.56 -20.71
C SER A 5 -4.57 1.99 -19.37
N ILE A 6 -4.57 3.28 -19.01
CA ILE A 6 -5.28 3.84 -17.84
C ILE A 6 -6.55 4.53 -18.35
N PRO A 7 -7.76 4.02 -18.04
CA PRO A 7 -8.99 4.50 -18.62
C PRO A 7 -9.33 5.88 -18.07
N LEU A 8 -9.88 6.72 -18.94
CA LEU A 8 -10.69 7.85 -18.52
C LEU A 8 -11.78 7.35 -17.57
N GLY A 9 -11.94 7.99 -16.41
CA GLY A 9 -12.85 7.56 -15.36
C GLY A 9 -12.25 6.58 -14.34
N ALA A 10 -10.92 6.54 -14.18
CA ALA A 10 -10.31 5.85 -13.05
C ALA A 10 -10.80 6.46 -11.72
N GLU A 11 -11.14 5.61 -10.76
CA GLU A 11 -11.54 6.01 -9.41
C GLU A 11 -10.35 5.94 -8.44
N GLY A 12 -10.50 6.55 -7.26
CA GLY A 12 -9.46 6.59 -6.23
C GLY A 12 -8.69 7.90 -6.24
N ILE A 13 -7.41 7.85 -5.88
CA ILE A 13 -6.57 9.03 -5.62
C ILE A 13 -5.39 9.10 -6.59
N ILE A 14 -4.85 7.95 -7.03
CA ILE A 14 -3.60 7.90 -7.80
C ILE A 14 -3.82 8.34 -9.26
N PHE A 15 -4.85 7.82 -9.92
CA PHE A 15 -5.09 8.03 -11.36
C PHE A 15 -6.41 8.70 -11.68
N ALA A 16 -7.22 9.02 -10.68
CA ALA A 16 -8.48 9.72 -10.88
C ALA A 16 -8.25 11.13 -11.42
N SER A 17 -9.22 11.59 -12.21
CA SER A 17 -9.18 12.94 -12.77
C SER A 17 -9.38 13.97 -11.67
N TYR A 18 -8.70 15.10 -11.78
CA TYR A 18 -8.86 16.17 -10.81
C TYR A 18 -10.27 16.75 -10.88
N GLY A 19 -10.95 16.77 -9.74
CA GLY A 19 -12.32 17.23 -9.57
C GLY A 19 -12.62 17.48 -8.10
N ASP A 20 -13.82 18.00 -7.81
CA ASP A 20 -14.25 18.24 -6.42
C ASP A 20 -14.39 16.94 -5.62
N ASP A 21 -14.89 15.88 -6.26
CA ASP A 21 -14.94 14.51 -5.76
C ASP A 21 -13.54 13.99 -5.35
N TRP A 22 -12.55 14.15 -6.23
CA TRP A 22 -11.17 13.80 -5.95
C TRP A 22 -10.57 14.63 -4.81
N ARG A 23 -10.81 15.95 -4.79
CA ARG A 23 -10.34 16.85 -3.72
C ARG A 23 -10.91 16.41 -2.37
N GLN A 24 -12.20 16.10 -2.33
CA GLN A 24 -12.89 15.64 -1.14
C GLN A 24 -12.32 14.30 -0.64
N LEU A 25 -12.20 13.30 -1.52
CA LEU A 25 -11.64 12.00 -1.16
C LEU A 25 -10.18 12.10 -0.68
N ARG A 26 -9.35 12.89 -1.38
CA ARG A 26 -7.97 13.15 -0.97
C ARG A 26 -7.90 13.83 0.40
N LYS A 27 -8.78 14.79 0.67
CA LYS A 27 -8.85 15.47 1.98
C LYS A 27 -9.17 14.48 3.09
N ILE A 28 -10.17 13.60 2.88
CA ILE A 28 -10.53 12.56 3.87
C ILE A 28 -9.33 11.67 4.16
N CYS A 29 -8.69 11.07 3.14
CA CYS A 29 -7.52 10.21 3.38
C CYS A 29 -6.35 10.96 4.04
N THR A 30 -6.17 12.25 3.72
CA THR A 30 -5.12 13.07 4.34
C THR A 30 -5.37 13.28 5.83
N VAL A 31 -6.60 13.61 6.22
CA VAL A 31 -6.96 13.88 7.62
C VAL A 31 -7.01 12.59 8.43
N GLU A 32 -7.63 11.56 7.88
CA GLU A 32 -8.04 10.36 8.62
C GLU A 32 -6.99 9.24 8.63
N LEU A 33 -6.01 9.29 7.72
CA LEU A 33 -4.91 8.31 7.69
C LEU A 33 -3.55 8.98 7.78
N LEU A 34 -3.30 10.01 6.97
CA LEU A 34 -1.96 10.57 6.76
C LEU A 34 -1.63 11.78 7.67
N SER A 35 -2.53 12.18 8.56
CA SER A 35 -2.28 13.28 9.48
C SER A 35 -1.26 12.89 10.54
N ALA A 36 -0.45 13.85 11.01
CA ALA A 36 0.57 13.58 12.02
C ALA A 36 0.01 12.97 13.31
N ARG A 37 -1.26 13.23 13.65
CA ARG A 37 -1.94 12.61 14.79
C ARG A 37 -2.24 11.13 14.51
N ARG A 38 -2.86 10.81 13.37
CA ARG A 38 -3.20 9.43 12.98
C ARG A 38 -1.97 8.59 12.71
N VAL A 39 -0.96 9.14 12.02
CA VAL A 39 0.34 8.46 11.85
C VAL A 39 0.96 8.10 13.21
N ARG A 40 0.84 8.96 14.23
CA ARG A 40 1.32 8.65 15.58
C ARG A 40 0.49 7.57 16.28
N SER A 41 -0.83 7.50 16.08
CA SER A 41 -1.66 6.45 16.69
C SER A 41 -1.30 5.06 16.16
N PHE A 42 -0.87 4.93 14.90
CA PHE A 42 -0.37 3.66 14.34
C PHE A 42 1.03 3.24 14.83
N ARG A 43 1.58 3.88 15.87
CA ARG A 43 2.88 3.50 16.46
C ARG A 43 2.91 2.05 16.96
N PRO A 44 1.93 1.55 17.74
CA PRO A 44 1.95 0.18 18.25
C PRO A 44 1.95 -0.86 17.12
N VAL A 45 1.21 -0.59 16.05
CA VAL A 45 1.19 -1.43 14.83
C VAL A 45 2.59 -1.53 14.23
N ARG A 46 3.28 -0.40 14.03
CA ARG A 46 4.64 -0.38 13.46
C ARG A 46 5.66 -1.09 14.35
N GLU A 47 5.55 -0.92 15.67
CA GLU A 47 6.44 -1.58 16.63
C GLU A 47 6.22 -3.11 16.63
N GLU A 48 4.97 -3.56 16.57
CA GLU A 48 4.65 -4.99 16.49
C GLU A 48 5.18 -5.61 15.18
N GLU A 49 4.94 -4.96 14.03
CA GLU A 49 5.44 -5.45 12.73
C GLU A 49 6.98 -5.38 12.65
N ALA A 50 7.61 -4.36 13.24
CA ALA A 50 9.07 -4.27 13.30
C ALA A 50 9.66 -5.41 14.15
N GLY A 51 9.04 -5.72 15.30
CA GLY A 51 9.45 -6.86 16.12
C GLY A 51 9.32 -8.20 15.37
N ARG A 52 8.29 -8.36 14.55
CA ARG A 52 8.13 -9.55 13.68
C ARG A 52 9.22 -9.63 12.61
N LEU A 53 9.52 -8.51 11.97
CA LEU A 53 10.61 -8.41 11.00
C LEU A 53 11.94 -8.82 11.64
N LEU A 54 12.28 -8.28 12.81
CA LEU A 54 13.53 -8.60 13.51
C LEU A 54 13.62 -10.08 13.89
N ARG A 55 12.53 -10.68 14.39
CA ARG A 55 12.47 -12.13 14.66
C ARG A 55 12.67 -12.96 13.40
N ALA A 56 12.03 -12.58 12.29
CA ALA A 56 12.19 -13.28 11.02
C ALA A 56 13.63 -13.17 10.49
N VAL A 57 14.25 -11.99 10.57
CA VAL A 57 15.66 -11.78 10.21
C VAL A 57 16.57 -12.65 11.08
N ALA A 58 16.39 -12.66 12.40
CA ALA A 58 17.20 -13.47 13.32
C ALA A 58 17.09 -14.97 13.03
N LEU A 59 15.87 -15.47 12.74
CA LEU A 59 15.62 -16.86 12.35
C LEU A 59 16.25 -17.22 11.01
N SER A 60 16.22 -16.32 10.03
CA SER A 60 16.88 -16.55 8.73
C SER A 60 18.41 -16.50 8.86
N ALA A 61 18.94 -15.57 9.66
CA ALA A 61 20.36 -15.42 9.89
C ALA A 61 20.97 -16.64 10.60
N SER A 62 20.25 -17.27 11.54
CA SER A 62 20.71 -18.50 12.19
C SER A 62 20.79 -19.69 11.23
N ARG A 63 20.12 -19.62 10.08
CA ARG A 63 20.11 -20.63 9.01
C ARG A 63 21.01 -20.26 7.82
N GLY A 64 21.72 -19.12 7.89
CA GLY A 64 22.59 -18.63 6.83
C GLY A 64 22.26 -17.20 6.43
N THR A 65 21.80 -17.00 5.19
CA THR A 65 21.54 -15.67 4.63
C THR A 65 20.06 -15.30 4.71
N ALA A 66 19.79 -14.04 5.07
CA ALA A 66 18.43 -13.50 5.11
C ALA A 66 18.13 -12.70 3.84
N ASN A 67 17.02 -13.01 3.16
CA ASN A 67 16.51 -12.20 2.06
C ASN A 67 15.79 -10.97 2.60
N LEU A 68 16.54 -9.89 2.87
CA LEU A 68 15.98 -8.65 3.39
C LEU A 68 14.94 -8.03 2.47
N SER A 69 15.05 -8.20 1.15
CA SER A 69 14.07 -7.63 0.21
C SER A 69 12.67 -8.22 0.39
N GLU A 70 12.60 -9.53 0.57
CA GLU A 70 11.33 -10.21 0.85
C GLU A 70 10.78 -9.81 2.23
N LEU A 71 11.62 -9.85 3.26
CA LEU A 71 11.23 -9.54 4.63
C LEU A 71 10.75 -8.09 4.79
N LEU A 72 11.43 -7.12 4.18
CA LEU A 72 11.02 -5.70 4.17
C LEU A 72 9.74 -5.48 3.36
N SER A 73 9.54 -6.24 2.28
CA SER A 73 8.27 -6.19 1.51
C SER A 73 7.10 -6.68 2.36
N VAL A 74 7.28 -7.74 3.15
CA VAL A 74 6.25 -8.24 4.07
C VAL A 74 5.99 -7.22 5.18
N TYR A 75 7.03 -6.68 5.81
CA TYR A 75 6.91 -5.67 6.87
C TYR A 75 6.09 -4.44 6.42
N THR A 76 6.41 -3.88 5.26
CA THR A 76 5.74 -2.67 4.74
C THR A 76 4.32 -2.95 4.28
N ALA A 77 4.06 -4.12 3.68
CA ALA A 77 2.72 -4.57 3.36
C ALA A 77 1.88 -4.74 4.64
N ASP A 78 2.36 -5.50 5.62
CA ASP A 78 1.60 -5.79 6.85
C ASP A 78 1.38 -4.51 7.68
N SER A 79 2.35 -3.59 7.71
CA SER A 79 2.18 -2.28 8.35
C SER A 79 1.14 -1.41 7.62
N SER A 80 1.15 -1.43 6.28
CA SER A 80 0.21 -0.64 5.48
C SER A 80 -1.22 -1.18 5.55
N VAL A 81 -1.41 -2.50 5.46
CA VAL A 81 -2.76 -3.10 5.54
C VAL A 81 -3.38 -2.82 6.90
N ARG A 82 -2.61 -3.00 7.99
CA ARG A 82 -3.14 -2.76 9.34
C ARG A 82 -3.46 -1.30 9.60
N ALA A 83 -2.76 -0.36 8.98
CA ALA A 83 -3.11 1.06 9.07
C ALA A 83 -4.39 1.40 8.27
N VAL A 84 -4.64 0.70 7.15
CA VAL A 84 -5.75 1.00 6.25
C VAL A 84 -7.05 0.26 6.65
N ILE A 85 -6.97 -1.00 7.09
CA ILE A 85 -8.11 -1.88 7.38
C ILE A 85 -8.01 -2.61 8.74
N GLY A 86 -7.14 -2.15 9.63
CA GLY A 86 -7.07 -2.61 11.03
C GLY A 86 -6.51 -4.03 11.25
N SER A 87 -6.57 -4.90 10.24
CA SER A 87 -6.32 -6.34 10.37
C SER A 87 -5.20 -6.81 9.42
N ARG A 88 -4.69 -8.02 9.70
CA ARG A 88 -3.77 -8.69 8.77
C ARG A 88 -4.57 -9.50 7.77
N PHE A 89 -4.15 -9.43 6.52
CA PHE A 89 -4.82 -10.09 5.42
C PHE A 89 -4.27 -11.51 5.19
N LYS A 90 -5.15 -12.51 5.04
CA LYS A 90 -4.75 -13.91 4.86
C LYS A 90 -3.99 -14.14 3.56
N ASP A 91 -4.49 -13.60 2.45
CA ASP A 91 -3.90 -13.80 1.11
C ASP A 91 -2.88 -12.71 0.73
N ARG A 92 -2.09 -12.22 1.71
CA ARG A 92 -1.10 -11.13 1.52
C ARG A 92 -0.11 -11.41 0.40
N GLY A 93 0.32 -12.67 0.24
CA GLY A 93 1.30 -13.08 -0.77
C GLY A 93 0.73 -12.96 -2.18
N ALA A 94 -0.54 -13.38 -2.36
CA ALA A 94 -1.26 -13.21 -3.61
C ALA A 94 -1.42 -11.73 -3.93
N PHE A 95 -1.67 -10.89 -2.92
CA PHE A 95 -1.77 -9.45 -3.12
C PHE A 95 -0.46 -8.79 -3.53
N LEU A 96 0.64 -9.07 -2.81
CA LEU A 96 1.95 -8.55 -3.16
C LEU A 96 2.38 -8.99 -4.57
N ALA A 97 2.06 -10.23 -4.94
CA ALA A 97 2.28 -10.71 -6.30
C ALA A 97 1.42 -9.96 -7.32
N LEU A 98 0.16 -9.65 -6.98
CA LEU A 98 -0.75 -8.86 -7.79
C LEU A 98 -0.22 -7.43 -7.98
N LEU A 99 0.19 -6.75 -6.91
CA LEU A 99 0.83 -5.43 -6.98
C LEU A 99 2.07 -5.43 -7.86
N ARG A 100 3.01 -6.35 -7.62
CA ARG A 100 4.25 -6.44 -8.42
C ARG A 100 3.94 -6.68 -9.89
N ARG A 101 2.92 -7.48 -10.20
CA ARG A 101 2.43 -7.69 -11.57
C ARG A 101 1.87 -6.39 -12.15
N GLY A 102 1.07 -5.67 -11.38
CA GLY A 102 0.55 -4.34 -11.74
C GLY A 102 1.64 -3.34 -12.05
N THR A 103 2.64 -3.22 -11.16
CA THR A 103 3.80 -2.34 -11.34
C THR A 103 4.59 -2.70 -12.60
N LYS A 104 4.78 -3.99 -12.91
CA LYS A 104 5.44 -4.41 -14.17
C LYS A 104 4.63 -4.06 -15.41
N LEU A 105 3.31 -4.28 -15.36
CA LEU A 105 2.41 -3.92 -16.45
C LEU A 105 2.37 -2.40 -16.67
N PHE A 106 2.41 -1.64 -15.59
CA PHE A 106 2.47 -0.18 -15.61
C PHE A 106 3.84 0.36 -16.05
N ALA A 107 4.95 -0.28 -15.66
CA ALA A 107 6.28 0.17 -16.07
C ALA A 107 6.52 -0.09 -17.57
N GLY A 108 6.04 -1.23 -18.09
CA GLY A 108 6.21 -1.60 -19.49
C GLY A 108 5.55 -0.59 -20.44
N MET A 109 6.29 -0.08 -21.42
CA MET A 109 5.73 0.70 -22.53
C MET A 109 5.02 -0.26 -23.50
N SER A 110 3.78 0.03 -23.85
CA SER A 110 3.03 -0.77 -24.83
C SER A 110 2.84 -0.03 -26.14
N LEU A 111 2.71 -0.77 -27.25
CA LEU A 111 2.44 -0.18 -28.57
C LEU A 111 1.22 0.76 -28.59
N PRO A 112 0.11 0.46 -27.88
CA PRO A 112 -1.01 1.39 -27.74
C PRO A 112 -0.68 2.67 -26.97
N ASP A 113 0.30 2.65 -26.06
CA ASP A 113 0.74 3.86 -25.36
C ASP A 113 1.63 4.75 -26.25
N LEU A 114 2.36 4.16 -27.20
CA LEU A 114 3.24 4.88 -28.16
C LEU A 114 2.49 5.36 -29.41
N TYR A 115 1.55 4.55 -29.91
CA TYR A 115 0.81 4.80 -31.15
C TYR A 115 -0.71 4.71 -30.91
N PRO A 116 -1.28 5.64 -30.14
CA PRO A 116 -2.67 5.56 -29.67
C PRO A 116 -3.71 5.59 -30.80
N SER A 117 -3.38 6.16 -31.95
CA SER A 117 -4.26 6.22 -33.13
C SER A 117 -4.20 4.98 -34.04
N SER A 118 -3.24 4.07 -33.82
CA SER A 118 -3.04 2.90 -34.69
C SER A 118 -3.91 1.72 -34.25
N ARG A 119 -4.89 1.34 -35.09
CA ARG A 119 -5.70 0.13 -34.90
C ARG A 119 -4.87 -1.15 -34.90
N VAL A 120 -3.78 -1.18 -35.67
CA VAL A 120 -2.85 -2.31 -35.72
C VAL A 120 -2.06 -2.42 -34.41
N ALA A 121 -1.58 -1.30 -33.86
CA ALA A 121 -0.91 -1.27 -32.57
C ALA A 121 -1.82 -1.75 -31.41
N MET A 122 -3.12 -1.41 -31.48
CA MET A 122 -4.14 -1.91 -30.56
C MET A 122 -4.37 -3.43 -30.69
N LEU A 123 -4.43 -3.95 -31.92
CA LEU A 123 -4.70 -5.38 -32.17
C LEU A 123 -3.51 -6.29 -31.81
N LEU A 124 -2.28 -5.86 -32.12
CA LEU A 124 -1.07 -6.65 -31.86
C LEU A 124 -0.66 -6.67 -30.39
N SER A 125 -1.09 -5.69 -29.60
CA SER A 125 -0.71 -5.59 -28.21
C SER A 125 -1.60 -6.43 -27.30
N ARG A 126 -0.96 -7.28 -26.49
CA ARG A 126 -1.64 -8.03 -25.41
C ARG A 126 -1.86 -7.18 -24.16
N THR A 127 -1.25 -5.99 -24.07
CA THR A 127 -1.26 -5.15 -22.86
C THR A 127 -2.67 -4.73 -22.44
N PRO A 128 -3.58 -4.28 -23.33
CA PRO A 128 -4.94 -3.93 -22.93
C PRO A 128 -5.71 -5.09 -22.27
N GLY A 129 -5.57 -6.31 -22.81
CA GLY A 129 -6.17 -7.51 -22.22
C GLY A 129 -5.58 -7.86 -20.85
N ARG A 130 -4.26 -7.83 -20.72
CA ARG A 130 -3.57 -8.07 -19.43
C ARG A 130 -3.92 -7.02 -18.38
N MET A 131 -4.09 -5.76 -18.77
CA MET A 131 -4.49 -4.68 -17.87
C MET A 131 -5.94 -4.85 -17.41
N ARG A 132 -6.86 -5.25 -18.30
CA ARG A 132 -8.25 -5.57 -17.93
C ARG A 132 -8.33 -6.73 -16.94
N GLN A 133 -7.62 -7.82 -17.23
CA GLN A 133 -7.54 -8.97 -16.31
C GLN A 133 -6.98 -8.54 -14.95
N HIS A 134 -5.88 -7.78 -14.94
CA HIS A 134 -5.28 -7.28 -13.71
C HIS A 134 -6.23 -6.40 -12.89
N ARG A 135 -7.04 -5.55 -13.55
CA ARG A 135 -8.09 -4.78 -12.88
C ARG A 135 -9.18 -5.65 -12.25
N GLN A 136 -9.62 -6.69 -12.95
CA GLN A 136 -10.63 -7.61 -12.42
C GLN A 136 -10.10 -8.35 -11.20
N GLU A 137 -8.86 -8.83 -11.26
CA GLU A 137 -8.18 -9.45 -10.10
C GLU A 137 -8.07 -8.46 -8.93
N LEU A 138 -7.73 -7.20 -9.20
CA LEU A 138 -7.63 -6.15 -8.17
C LEU A 138 -8.98 -5.75 -7.58
N ALA A 139 -10.03 -5.71 -8.39
CA ALA A 139 -11.39 -5.45 -7.93
C ALA A 139 -11.88 -6.58 -7.01
N ALA A 140 -11.76 -7.83 -7.45
CA ALA A 140 -12.11 -9.00 -6.63
C ALA A 140 -11.32 -9.04 -5.31
N PHE A 141 -10.05 -8.61 -5.35
CA PHE A 141 -9.23 -8.49 -4.16
C PHE A 141 -9.75 -7.42 -3.19
N ARG A 142 -10.08 -6.22 -3.68
CA ARG A 142 -10.68 -5.16 -2.87
C ARG A 142 -12.01 -5.61 -2.25
N ASP A 143 -12.80 -6.38 -2.99
CA ASP A 143 -14.05 -6.97 -2.48
C ASP A 143 -13.79 -7.96 -1.34
N ALA A 144 -12.75 -8.78 -1.45
CA ALA A 144 -12.34 -9.69 -0.39
C ALA A 144 -11.90 -8.93 0.87
N ILE A 145 -11.12 -7.85 0.71
CA ILE A 145 -10.72 -6.99 1.84
C ILE A 145 -11.93 -6.44 2.58
N VAL A 146 -12.86 -5.80 1.85
CA VAL A 146 -14.01 -5.14 2.50
C VAL A 146 -14.86 -6.15 3.26
N ARG A 147 -15.03 -7.35 2.71
CA ARG A 147 -15.76 -8.45 3.35
C ARG A 147 -15.03 -9.00 4.58
N GLU A 148 -13.75 -9.33 4.46
CA GLU A 148 -12.97 -9.85 5.60
C GLU A 148 -12.95 -8.82 6.74
N HIS A 149 -12.86 -7.53 6.41
CA HIS A 149 -12.96 -6.45 7.38
C HIS A 149 -14.30 -6.45 8.12
N GLN A 150 -15.41 -6.55 7.40
CA GLN A 150 -16.75 -6.63 7.98
C GLN A 150 -16.98 -7.88 8.84
N GLU A 151 -16.31 -8.99 8.53
CA GLU A 151 -16.41 -10.25 9.29
C GLU A 151 -15.56 -10.26 10.58
N VAL A 152 -14.38 -9.64 10.54
CA VAL A 152 -13.42 -9.64 11.66
C VAL A 152 -13.75 -8.58 12.70
N ARG A 153 -14.28 -7.43 12.27
CA ARG A 153 -14.50 -6.29 13.16
C ARG A 153 -15.57 -6.61 14.20
N ARG A 154 -15.16 -6.59 15.47
CA ARG A 154 -16.07 -6.71 16.62
C ARG A 154 -16.64 -5.34 16.96
N ALA A 155 -17.87 -5.29 17.48
CA ALA A 155 -18.53 -4.05 17.85
C ALA A 155 -17.79 -3.20 18.91
N ASP A 156 -16.83 -3.81 19.64
CA ASP A 156 -16.11 -3.20 20.77
C ASP A 156 -14.69 -2.70 20.44
N GLU A 157 -14.27 -2.67 19.17
CA GLU A 157 -12.96 -2.11 18.81
C GLU A 157 -13.01 -0.57 18.75
N GLU A 158 -12.38 0.09 19.73
CA GLU A 158 -12.42 1.55 19.92
C GLU A 158 -11.63 2.35 18.86
N GLU A 159 -10.65 1.73 18.18
CA GLU A 159 -9.76 2.46 17.27
C GLU A 159 -10.19 2.27 15.80
N GLU A 160 -10.85 3.29 15.24
CA GLU A 160 -11.29 3.29 13.83
C GLU A 160 -10.09 3.29 12.88
N ASP A 161 -10.14 2.44 11.84
CA ASP A 161 -9.22 2.50 10.70
C ASP A 161 -9.76 3.36 9.54
N LEU A 162 -9.02 3.45 8.42
CA LEU A 162 -9.46 4.26 7.29
C LEU A 162 -10.73 3.71 6.63
N LEU A 163 -10.85 2.39 6.47
CA LEU A 163 -12.02 1.77 5.84
C LEU A 163 -13.27 2.03 6.69
N ASP A 164 -13.16 1.99 8.02
CA ASP A 164 -14.22 2.33 8.95
C ASP A 164 -14.72 3.76 8.79
N VAL A 165 -13.78 4.70 8.73
CA VAL A 165 -14.09 6.11 8.56
C VAL A 165 -14.77 6.36 7.21
N LEU A 166 -14.27 5.75 6.13
CA LEU A 166 -14.88 5.87 4.80
C LEU A 166 -16.30 5.28 4.75
N LEU A 167 -16.52 4.11 5.37
CA LEU A 167 -17.85 3.48 5.45
C LEU A 167 -18.81 4.26 6.35
N ARG A 168 -18.32 4.86 7.44
CA ARG A 168 -19.13 5.75 8.29
C ARG A 168 -19.57 6.98 7.51
N ILE A 169 -18.63 7.69 6.89
CA ILE A 169 -18.90 8.90 6.10
C ILE A 169 -19.88 8.60 4.96
N GLN A 170 -19.75 7.43 4.31
CA GLN A 170 -20.72 6.98 3.30
C GLN A 170 -22.13 6.82 3.85
N ARG A 171 -22.29 6.28 5.07
CA ARG A 171 -23.59 6.09 5.73
C ARG A 171 -24.22 7.41 6.19
N GLU A 172 -23.40 8.35 6.66
CA GLU A 172 -23.86 9.68 7.10
C GLU A 172 -24.41 10.48 5.92
N GLY A 173 -23.78 10.38 4.73
CA GLY A 173 -24.32 10.99 3.51
C GLY A 173 -24.21 12.52 3.45
N ASP A 174 -23.58 13.16 4.44
CA ASP A 174 -23.45 14.62 4.58
C ASP A 174 -22.42 15.26 3.62
N LEU A 175 -21.88 14.49 2.68
CA LEU A 175 -20.89 14.96 1.73
C LEU A 175 -21.55 15.64 0.52
N GLN A 176 -20.91 16.72 0.04
CA GLN A 176 -21.29 17.38 -1.21
C GLN A 176 -21.26 16.39 -2.40
N PHE A 177 -20.30 15.46 -2.39
CA PHE A 177 -20.19 14.37 -3.35
C PHE A 177 -20.28 13.03 -2.61
N PRO A 178 -21.36 12.25 -2.79
CA PRO A 178 -21.51 10.97 -2.11
C PRO A 178 -20.37 10.00 -2.44
N LEU A 179 -19.82 9.34 -1.44
CA LEU A 179 -18.81 8.29 -1.65
C LEU A 179 -19.47 7.02 -2.17
N SER A 180 -19.17 6.64 -3.40
CA SER A 180 -19.57 5.33 -3.92
C SER A 180 -18.74 4.22 -3.26
N THR A 181 -19.30 3.01 -3.21
CA THR A 181 -18.58 1.83 -2.71
C THR A 181 -17.32 1.56 -3.54
N ASP A 182 -17.36 1.82 -4.84
CA ASP A 182 -16.21 1.65 -5.74
C ASP A 182 -15.11 2.69 -5.46
N ASN A 183 -15.50 3.93 -5.09
CA ASN A 183 -14.54 4.95 -4.67
C ASN A 183 -13.83 4.56 -3.38
N ILE A 184 -14.56 4.01 -2.40
CA ILE A 184 -13.98 3.53 -1.13
C ILE A 184 -13.00 2.38 -1.40
N LYS A 185 -13.41 1.37 -2.15
CA LYS A 185 -12.55 0.24 -2.55
C LYS A 185 -11.31 0.72 -3.27
N SER A 186 -11.45 1.70 -4.16
CA SER A 186 -10.34 2.27 -4.90
C SER A 186 -9.39 3.07 -4.00
N ALA A 187 -9.91 3.89 -3.09
CA ALA A 187 -9.11 4.66 -2.14
C ALA A 187 -8.31 3.76 -1.19
N VAL A 188 -8.93 2.72 -0.64
CA VAL A 188 -8.28 1.72 0.21
C VAL A 188 -7.17 1.01 -0.55
N GLY A 189 -7.45 0.57 -1.78
CA GLY A 189 -6.44 -0.05 -2.64
C GLY A 189 -5.27 0.87 -2.96
N ASP A 190 -5.53 2.14 -3.22
CA ASP A 190 -4.52 3.16 -3.53
C ASP A 190 -3.63 3.48 -2.32
N MET A 191 -4.21 3.63 -1.13
CA MET A 191 -3.45 3.86 0.11
C MET A 191 -2.55 2.67 0.43
N PHE A 192 -3.08 1.46 0.28
CA PHE A 192 -2.28 0.26 0.48
C PHE A 192 -1.13 0.17 -0.53
N ALA A 193 -1.42 0.28 -1.83
CA ALA A 193 -0.41 0.14 -2.87
C ALA A 193 0.68 1.22 -2.78
N GLY A 194 0.27 2.46 -2.50
CA GLY A 194 1.19 3.57 -2.27
C GLY A 194 2.08 3.36 -1.05
N GLY A 195 1.52 2.88 0.07
CA GLY A 195 2.24 2.66 1.33
C GLY A 195 3.18 1.46 1.32
N SER A 196 2.86 0.40 0.57
CA SER A 196 3.63 -0.84 0.61
C SER A 196 4.85 -0.82 -0.33
N GLU A 197 4.65 -0.70 -1.64
CA GLU A 197 5.70 -0.95 -2.64
C GLU A 197 6.80 0.12 -2.60
N THR A 198 6.42 1.39 -2.40
CA THR A 198 7.36 2.51 -2.35
C THR A 198 8.22 2.47 -1.09
N ALA A 199 7.63 2.18 0.07
CA ALA A 199 8.34 2.03 1.33
C ALA A 199 9.26 0.80 1.30
N ALA A 200 8.80 -0.33 0.75
CA ALA A 200 9.62 -1.53 0.60
C ALA A 200 10.88 -1.24 -0.21
N THR A 201 10.71 -0.60 -1.37
CA THR A 201 11.81 -0.22 -2.27
C THR A 201 12.79 0.73 -1.57
N THR A 202 12.27 1.73 -0.85
CA THR A 202 13.10 2.69 -0.11
C THR A 202 13.94 2.01 0.96
N LEU A 203 13.34 1.13 1.77
CA LEU A 203 14.05 0.39 2.81
C LEU A 203 15.09 -0.56 2.23
N GLN A 204 14.79 -1.20 1.09
CA GLN A 204 15.73 -2.08 0.40
C GLN A 204 16.99 -1.32 -0.06
N TRP A 205 16.80 -0.16 -0.69
CA TRP A 205 17.92 0.70 -1.10
C TRP A 205 18.69 1.24 0.09
N ALA A 206 17.98 1.70 1.14
CA ALA A 206 18.62 2.19 2.36
C ALA A 206 19.53 1.11 2.97
N MET A 207 19.03 -0.12 3.13
CA MET A 207 19.84 -1.23 3.65
C MET A 207 20.98 -1.61 2.71
N SER A 208 20.77 -1.60 1.39
CA SER A 208 21.83 -1.88 0.41
C SER A 208 22.96 -0.87 0.53
N GLU A 209 22.64 0.43 0.59
CA GLU A 209 23.64 1.49 0.71
C GLU A 209 24.34 1.49 2.07
N LEU A 210 23.62 1.20 3.16
CA LEU A 210 24.25 1.04 4.48
C LEU A 210 25.24 -0.13 4.50
N VAL A 211 24.86 -1.30 3.97
CA VAL A 211 25.74 -2.49 3.93
C VAL A 211 26.98 -2.24 3.05
N ARG A 212 26.83 -1.48 1.95
CA ARG A 212 27.95 -1.13 1.06
C ARG A 212 28.87 -0.05 1.63
N ASN A 213 28.41 0.73 2.61
CA ASN A 213 29.16 1.84 3.21
C ASN A 213 29.31 1.67 4.73
N PRO A 214 30.30 0.89 5.22
CA PRO A 214 30.43 0.54 6.63
C PRO A 214 30.55 1.74 7.58
N ARG A 215 31.20 2.84 7.15
CA ARG A 215 31.31 4.07 7.96
C ARG A 215 29.94 4.69 8.24
N THR A 216 29.09 4.76 7.21
CA THR A 216 27.72 5.28 7.33
C THR A 216 26.86 4.34 8.17
N MET A 217 27.01 3.02 8.00
CA MET A 217 26.33 2.03 8.85
C MET A 217 26.70 2.20 10.34
N LEU A 218 27.98 2.34 10.66
CA LEU A 218 28.42 2.55 12.05
C LEU A 218 27.81 3.82 12.64
N THR A 219 27.83 4.92 11.88
CA THR A 219 27.24 6.19 12.31
C THR A 219 25.75 6.03 12.61
N ALA A 220 24.98 5.39 11.70
CA ALA A 220 23.56 5.15 11.90
C ALA A 220 23.28 4.25 13.13
N GLN A 221 24.10 3.22 13.35
CA GLN A 221 23.96 2.36 14.54
C GLN A 221 24.25 3.12 15.84
N ASP A 222 25.28 3.97 15.84
CA ASP A 222 25.64 4.77 17.02
C ASP A 222 24.56 5.80 17.35
N GLU A 223 23.99 6.47 16.34
CA GLU A 223 22.84 7.37 16.52
C GLU A 223 21.65 6.66 17.16
N VAL A 224 21.30 5.46 16.68
CA VAL A 224 20.21 4.66 17.26
C VAL A 224 20.52 4.24 18.70
N ARG A 225 21.75 3.78 18.98
CA ARG A 225 22.17 3.41 20.34
C ARG A 225 22.11 4.60 21.30
N LEU A 226 22.52 5.79 20.86
CA LEU A 226 22.46 7.00 21.65
C LEU A 226 21.02 7.45 21.91
N ALA A 227 20.17 7.43 20.89
CA ALA A 227 18.76 7.82 21.02
C ALA A 227 17.96 6.90 21.95
N LEU A 228 18.35 5.62 22.03
CA LEU A 228 17.73 4.60 22.88
C LEU A 228 18.44 4.39 24.22
N ALA A 229 19.54 5.10 24.50
CA ALA A 229 20.28 4.96 25.73
C ALA A 229 19.38 5.28 26.95
N GLY A 230 19.17 4.27 27.81
CA GLY A 230 18.33 4.39 29.00
C GLY A 230 16.86 3.95 28.82
N GLN A 231 16.45 3.52 27.62
CA GLN A 231 15.16 2.84 27.42
C GLN A 231 15.33 1.34 27.71
N PRO A 232 14.34 0.67 28.35
CA PRO A 232 14.40 -0.77 28.53
C PRO A 232 14.50 -1.46 27.17
N MET A 233 15.37 -2.47 27.04
CA MET A 233 15.40 -3.32 25.85
C MET A 233 14.03 -4.01 25.70
N VAL A 234 13.32 -3.70 24.61
CA VAL A 234 12.06 -4.34 24.20
C VAL A 234 12.36 -5.60 23.39
#